data_AF-A0A6A5K6L8-F1
#
_entry.id   AF-A0A6A5K6L8-F1
#
_cell.length_a   1.000
_cell.length_b   1.000
_cell.length_c   1.000
_cell.angle_alpha   90.00
_cell.angle_beta   90.00
_cell.angle_gamma   90.00
#
_symmetry.space_group_name_H-M   'P 1'
#
loop_
_entity.id
_entity.type
_entity.pdbx_description
1 polymer ?
#
loop_
_entity_poly.entity_id
_entity_poly.type
_entity_poly.pdbx_seq_one_letter_code
_entity_poly.pdbx_strand_id
1 'polypeptide(L)'
;MSNIRTGLPVPTQPWEIAKARFLDGLTPAESKQFQEATPENLFYGASSAQKRHATDSRSWLLQERLSSLVDAIEDYGKALGVFFNTHGLILSPLWGSLRIILHIAGEAEKFQERLTDMLAQIGDVLPRFRIYQTMFRNHERLLVALSDAFLDVLRFCVLTKDFFTKSKRSLIPLSIVLKGEWKPYRKNFDEYMIKFRSHCKRVEREAGLSHMIESARSQEVQLANRALQLRNSKLEIRETPPHSDGCTDGRLCNNAIQTIRAPTSWYQ
;
A
#
# COMPACT_ATOMS: atom_id res chain seq x y z
N MET A 1 1.78 -26.10 -3.64
CA MET A 1 0.63 -25.17 -3.50
C MET A 1 0.23 -25.13 -2.04
N SER A 2 0.69 -24.12 -1.31
CA SER A 2 0.20 -23.79 0.02
C SER A 2 -0.08 -22.30 0.01
N ASN A 3 -1.27 -21.96 -0.47
CA ASN A 3 -1.87 -20.67 -0.21
C ASN A 3 -2.08 -20.62 1.31
N ILE A 4 -1.12 -20.07 2.03
CA ILE A 4 -1.39 -19.58 3.37
C ILE A 4 -2.31 -18.37 3.17
N ARG A 5 -3.61 -18.62 2.98
CA ARG A 5 -4.65 -17.67 3.33
C ARG A 5 -4.67 -17.66 4.86
N THR A 6 -3.81 -16.86 5.47
CA THR A 6 -3.95 -16.53 6.89
C THR A 6 -5.14 -15.60 7.00
N GLY A 7 -6.37 -16.14 6.91
CA GLY A 7 -7.62 -15.39 6.90
C GLY A 7 -7.76 -14.45 8.09
N LEU A 8 -7.08 -13.31 8.01
CA LEU A 8 -7.17 -12.21 8.94
C LEU A 8 -8.23 -11.31 8.31
N PRO A 9 -9.51 -11.45 8.71
CA PRO A 9 -10.51 -10.49 8.27
C PRO A 9 -10.03 -9.10 8.69
N VAL A 10 -10.12 -8.14 7.78
CA VAL A 10 -9.96 -6.73 8.15
C VAL A 10 -10.97 -6.46 9.27
N PRO A 11 -10.53 -5.99 10.45
CA PRO A 11 -11.45 -5.73 11.55
C PRO A 11 -12.42 -4.62 11.13
N THR A 12 -13.70 -4.95 10.98
CA THR A 12 -14.75 -4.03 10.51
C THR A 12 -15.28 -3.13 11.63
N GLN A 13 -15.29 -3.63 12.87
CA GLN A 13 -15.82 -2.91 14.04
C GLN A 13 -15.16 -1.52 14.24
N PRO A 14 -13.83 -1.33 14.13
CA PRO A 14 -13.23 0.01 14.22
C PRO A 14 -13.73 1.00 13.15
N TRP A 15 -14.02 0.51 11.94
CA TRP A 15 -14.58 1.32 10.85
C TRP A 15 -16.01 1.75 11.15
N GLU A 16 -16.83 0.83 11.65
CA GLU A 16 -18.21 1.11 12.04
C GLU A 16 -18.27 2.14 13.18
N ILE A 17 -17.42 1.98 14.19
CA ILE A 17 -17.32 2.94 15.31
C ILE A 17 -16.90 4.32 14.81
N ALA A 18 -15.88 4.39 13.95
CA ALA A 18 -15.40 5.66 13.41
C ALA A 18 -16.47 6.34 12.53
N LYS A 19 -17.17 5.57 11.68
CA LYS A 19 -18.30 6.05 10.88
C LYS A 19 -19.43 6.57 11.76
N ALA A 20 -19.83 5.81 12.78
CA ALA A 20 -20.90 6.20 13.70
C ALA A 20 -20.56 7.52 14.42
N ARG A 21 -19.32 7.66 14.90
CA ARG A 21 -18.84 8.91 15.49
C ARG A 21 -18.80 10.08 14.50
N PHE A 22 -18.49 9.82 13.24
CA PHE A 22 -18.51 10.86 12.22
C PHE A 22 -19.93 11.36 11.95
N LEU A 23 -20.88 10.43 11.81
CA LEU A 23 -22.28 10.74 11.54
C LEU A 23 -22.97 11.41 12.74
N ASP A 24 -22.47 11.19 13.95
CA ASP A 24 -22.99 11.83 15.15
C ASP A 24 -22.87 13.36 15.09
N GLY A 25 -24.00 14.03 15.32
CA GLY A 25 -24.11 15.48 15.30
C GLY A 25 -24.10 16.13 13.92
N LEU A 26 -24.18 15.36 12.81
CA LEU A 26 -24.42 15.92 11.48
C LEU A 26 -25.86 16.43 11.33
N THR A 27 -26.02 17.57 10.68
CA THR A 27 -27.33 18.07 10.25
C THR A 27 -27.91 17.20 9.13
N PRO A 28 -29.23 17.26 8.86
CA PRO A 28 -29.83 16.52 7.75
C PRO A 28 -29.19 16.85 6.39
N ALA A 29 -28.78 18.10 6.18
CA ALA A 29 -28.10 18.54 4.96
C ALA A 29 -26.69 17.91 4.84
N GLU A 30 -25.91 17.94 5.92
CA GLU A 30 -24.58 17.29 5.96
C GLU A 30 -24.70 15.76 5.81
N SER A 31 -25.72 15.14 6.40
CA SER A 31 -25.95 13.69 6.26
C SER A 31 -26.27 13.31 4.81
N LYS A 32 -27.09 14.10 4.12
CA LYS A 32 -27.34 13.93 2.68
C LYS A 32 -26.06 14.11 1.86
N GLN A 33 -25.28 15.15 2.15
CA GLN A 33 -24.01 15.41 1.48
C GLN A 33 -22.99 14.27 1.71
N PHE A 34 -22.96 13.68 2.90
CA PHE A 34 -22.14 12.52 3.21
C PHE A 34 -22.53 11.30 2.34
N GLN A 35 -23.84 11.03 2.19
CA GLN A 35 -24.34 9.88 1.43
C GLN A 35 -24.11 10.02 -0.09
N GLU A 36 -24.24 11.22 -0.62
CA GLU A 36 -24.05 11.52 -2.06
C GLU A 36 -22.57 11.76 -2.43
N ALA A 37 -21.63 11.40 -1.55
CA ALA A 37 -20.22 11.66 -1.77
C ALA A 37 -19.66 10.76 -2.87
N THR A 38 -19.03 11.41 -3.86
CA THR A 38 -18.29 10.77 -4.94
C THR A 38 -16.96 11.51 -5.13
N PRO A 39 -15.94 10.85 -5.72
CA PRO A 39 -14.68 11.51 -6.07
C PRO A 39 -14.88 12.82 -6.84
N GLU A 40 -15.79 12.85 -7.80
CA GLU A 40 -16.09 14.02 -8.63
C GLU A 40 -16.63 15.18 -7.78
N ASN A 41 -17.54 14.87 -6.86
CA ASN A 41 -18.12 15.85 -5.95
C ASN A 41 -17.10 16.36 -4.91
N LEU A 42 -16.09 15.55 -4.54
CA LEU A 42 -14.96 15.99 -3.72
C LEU A 42 -14.09 17.02 -4.47
N PHE A 43 -13.73 16.71 -5.71
CA PHE A 43 -12.94 17.62 -6.55
C PHE A 43 -13.68 18.93 -6.79
N TYR A 44 -14.98 18.86 -7.09
CA TYR A 44 -15.81 20.06 -7.21
C TYR A 44 -15.82 20.88 -5.92
N GLY A 45 -15.99 20.22 -4.75
CA GLY A 45 -15.96 20.86 -3.44
C GLY A 45 -14.65 21.60 -3.20
N ALA A 46 -13.52 20.95 -3.43
CA ALA A 46 -12.19 21.53 -3.28
C ALA A 46 -11.94 22.68 -4.27
N SER A 47 -12.31 22.52 -5.54
CA SER A 47 -12.20 23.59 -6.54
C SER A 47 -13.12 24.79 -6.22
N SER A 48 -14.28 24.55 -5.62
CA SER A 48 -15.20 25.63 -5.22
C SER A 48 -14.72 26.37 -3.97
N ALA A 49 -14.12 25.67 -3.00
CA ALA A 49 -13.43 26.29 -1.88
C ALA A 49 -12.24 27.11 -2.40
N GLN A 50 -11.55 26.57 -3.41
CA GLN A 50 -10.42 27.24 -4.02
C GLN A 50 -10.78 28.55 -4.72
N LYS A 51 -11.80 28.54 -5.57
CA LYS A 51 -12.26 29.77 -6.26
C LYS A 51 -12.68 30.87 -5.30
N ARG A 52 -13.22 30.51 -4.13
CA ARG A 52 -13.60 31.47 -3.07
C ARG A 52 -12.40 32.11 -2.37
N HIS A 53 -11.23 31.46 -2.44
CA HIS A 53 -9.99 31.86 -1.77
C HIS A 53 -8.82 32.03 -2.76
N ALA A 54 -9.12 32.41 -4.02
CA ALA A 54 -8.18 32.44 -5.14
C ALA A 54 -6.98 33.40 -4.97
N THR A 55 -7.03 34.29 -3.98
CA THR A 55 -5.94 35.20 -3.61
C THR A 55 -4.80 34.52 -2.82
N ASP A 56 -4.96 33.27 -2.38
CA ASP A 56 -3.95 32.57 -1.59
C ASP A 56 -3.14 31.55 -2.41
N SER A 57 -1.82 31.62 -2.31
CA SER A 57 -0.83 30.86 -3.10
C SER A 57 -0.75 29.36 -2.78
N ARG A 58 -1.40 28.88 -1.71
CA ARG A 58 -1.33 27.48 -1.23
C ARG A 58 -2.47 26.57 -1.71
N SER A 59 -3.46 27.21 -2.29
CA SER A 59 -4.56 26.67 -3.06
C SER A 59 -4.29 25.47 -3.97
N TRP A 60 -3.34 25.62 -4.89
CA TRP A 60 -3.01 24.61 -5.90
C TRP A 60 -2.42 23.36 -5.24
N LEU A 61 -1.70 23.53 -4.14
CA LEU A 61 -1.09 22.44 -3.37
C LEU A 61 -2.19 21.56 -2.74
N LEU A 62 -3.28 22.17 -2.25
CA LEU A 62 -4.45 21.43 -1.77
C LEU A 62 -5.04 20.54 -2.87
N GLN A 63 -5.17 21.08 -4.09
CA GLN A 63 -5.77 20.36 -5.21
C GLN A 63 -4.90 19.17 -5.65
N GLU A 64 -3.59 19.37 -5.81
CA GLU A 64 -2.66 18.30 -6.18
C GLU A 64 -2.65 17.18 -5.12
N ARG A 65 -2.62 17.57 -3.84
CA ARG A 65 -2.60 16.62 -2.72
C ARG A 65 -3.94 15.90 -2.54
N LEU A 66 -5.04 16.58 -2.78
CA LEU A 66 -6.36 15.95 -2.79
C LEU A 66 -6.47 14.93 -3.93
N SER A 67 -5.95 15.23 -5.12
CA SER A 67 -5.90 14.26 -6.21
C SER A 67 -5.16 12.99 -5.81
N SER A 68 -3.98 13.15 -5.20
CA SER A 68 -3.17 12.03 -4.72
C SER A 68 -3.89 11.20 -3.63
N LEU A 69 -4.64 11.87 -2.75
CA LEU A 69 -5.46 11.23 -1.71
C LEU A 69 -6.62 10.44 -2.32
N VAL A 70 -7.36 11.02 -3.26
CA VAL A 70 -8.49 10.39 -3.94
C VAL A 70 -8.03 9.14 -4.69
N ASP A 71 -6.95 9.25 -5.49
CA ASP A 71 -6.40 8.13 -6.26
C ASP A 71 -6.01 6.94 -5.37
N ALA A 72 -5.37 7.22 -4.23
CA ALA A 72 -4.94 6.18 -3.31
C ALA A 72 -6.10 5.51 -2.57
N ILE A 73 -7.16 6.26 -2.22
CA ILE A 73 -8.37 5.68 -1.63
C ILE A 73 -9.06 4.77 -2.65
N GLU A 74 -9.17 5.21 -3.90
CA GLU A 74 -9.83 4.42 -4.95
C GLU A 74 -9.07 3.11 -5.23
N ASP A 75 -7.75 3.18 -5.38
CA ASP A 75 -6.93 2.01 -5.59
C ASP A 75 -7.00 1.06 -4.38
N TYR A 76 -6.93 1.58 -3.16
CA TYR A 76 -7.12 0.79 -1.95
C TYR A 76 -8.47 0.08 -1.91
N GLY A 77 -9.52 0.79 -2.30
CA GLY A 77 -10.84 0.23 -2.49
C GLY A 77 -10.82 -0.99 -3.40
N LYS A 78 -10.28 -0.84 -4.61
CA LYS A 78 -10.19 -1.93 -5.60
C LYS A 78 -9.48 -3.17 -5.05
N ALA A 79 -8.36 -3.01 -4.34
CA ALA A 79 -7.69 -4.15 -3.72
C ALA A 79 -8.52 -4.79 -2.61
N LEU A 80 -9.15 -4.00 -1.74
CA LEU A 80 -10.04 -4.54 -0.72
C LEU A 80 -11.17 -5.36 -1.33
N GLY A 81 -11.85 -4.86 -2.36
CA GLY A 81 -12.97 -5.56 -3.00
C GLY A 81 -12.63 -6.96 -3.53
N VAL A 82 -11.37 -7.21 -3.88
CA VAL A 82 -10.89 -8.53 -4.32
C VAL A 82 -10.77 -9.52 -3.15
N PHE A 83 -10.39 -9.05 -1.95
CA PHE A 83 -10.07 -9.92 -0.81
C PHE A 83 -11.18 -9.96 0.25
N PHE A 84 -11.87 -8.84 0.43
CA PHE A 84 -12.85 -8.62 1.46
C PHE A 84 -14.06 -7.96 0.78
N ASN A 85 -15.23 -8.61 0.83
CA ASN A 85 -16.50 -8.08 0.31
C ASN A 85 -17.01 -6.88 1.15
N THR A 86 -16.10 -5.96 1.52
CA THR A 86 -16.26 -4.84 2.44
C THR A 86 -15.94 -3.50 1.76
N HIS A 87 -15.76 -3.50 0.44
CA HIS A 87 -15.48 -2.31 -0.38
C HIS A 87 -16.38 -1.11 0.00
N GLY A 88 -17.69 -1.31 0.00
CA GLY A 88 -18.65 -0.26 0.36
C GLY A 88 -18.62 0.16 1.83
N LEU A 89 -18.29 -0.74 2.75
CA LEU A 89 -18.22 -0.46 4.19
C LEU A 89 -17.08 0.50 4.52
N ILE A 90 -15.96 0.41 3.79
CA ILE A 90 -14.73 1.16 4.05
C ILE A 90 -14.67 2.45 3.23
N LEU A 91 -14.99 2.39 1.93
CA LEU A 91 -14.87 3.55 1.04
C LEU A 91 -15.95 4.60 1.26
N SER A 92 -17.21 4.16 1.42
CA SER A 92 -18.33 5.08 1.60
C SER A 92 -18.09 6.08 2.75
N PRO A 93 -17.66 5.65 3.95
CA PRO A 93 -17.37 6.61 5.01
C PRO A 93 -16.15 7.50 4.73
N LEU A 94 -15.13 7.03 4.02
CA LEU A 94 -14.00 7.90 3.63
C LEU A 94 -14.46 9.02 2.70
N TRP A 95 -15.21 8.69 1.64
CA TRP A 95 -15.72 9.68 0.69
C TRP A 95 -16.64 10.68 1.38
N GLY A 96 -17.62 10.18 2.14
CA GLY A 96 -18.56 11.02 2.88
C GLY A 96 -17.85 11.98 3.82
N SER A 97 -16.92 11.47 4.62
CA SER A 97 -16.20 12.27 5.60
C SER A 97 -15.31 13.34 4.96
N LEU A 98 -14.56 12.99 3.92
CA LEU A 98 -13.69 13.94 3.21
C LEU A 98 -14.50 15.07 2.56
N ARG A 99 -15.66 14.75 1.95
CA ARG A 99 -16.54 15.77 1.34
C ARG A 99 -16.99 16.81 2.37
N ILE A 100 -17.39 16.35 3.55
CA ILE A 100 -17.82 17.22 4.64
C ILE A 100 -16.67 18.06 5.17
N ILE A 101 -15.48 17.47 5.38
CA ILE A 101 -14.32 18.23 5.85
C ILE A 101 -13.90 19.31 4.84
N LEU A 102 -13.91 19.02 3.54
CA LEU A 102 -13.62 20.01 2.50
C LEU A 102 -14.66 21.13 2.47
N HIS A 103 -15.93 20.80 2.67
CA HIS A 103 -17.00 21.79 2.75
C HIS A 103 -16.78 22.73 3.95
N ILE A 104 -16.51 22.18 5.13
CA ILE A 104 -16.24 22.96 6.33
C ILE A 104 -14.97 23.80 6.19
N ALA A 105 -13.92 23.27 5.54
CA ALA A 105 -12.70 24.02 5.24
C ALA A 105 -12.99 25.28 4.43
N GLY A 106 -13.87 25.18 3.43
CA GLY A 106 -14.27 26.32 2.59
C GLY A 106 -15.04 27.41 3.34
N GLU A 107 -15.72 27.09 4.46
CA GLU A 107 -16.39 28.08 5.31
C GLU A 107 -15.43 28.82 6.25
N ALA A 108 -14.22 28.27 6.49
CA ALA A 108 -13.32 28.70 7.56
C ALA A 108 -11.96 29.15 7.03
N GLU A 109 -11.89 30.37 6.49
CA GLU A 109 -10.71 30.95 5.81
C GLU A 109 -9.38 30.73 6.57
N LYS A 110 -9.33 31.01 7.89
CA LYS A 110 -8.10 30.82 8.70
C LYS A 110 -7.80 29.38 9.11
N PHE A 111 -8.81 28.50 9.09
CA PHE A 111 -8.62 27.08 9.37
C PHE A 111 -8.21 26.32 8.13
N GLN A 112 -8.59 26.83 6.96
CA GLN A 112 -8.34 26.22 5.67
C GLN A 112 -6.86 25.93 5.42
N GLU A 113 -5.98 26.90 5.66
CA GLU A 113 -4.53 26.71 5.50
C GLU A 113 -4.03 25.53 6.35
N ARG A 114 -4.45 25.49 7.61
CA ARG A 114 -4.01 24.44 8.54
C ARG A 114 -4.61 23.10 8.17
N LEU A 115 -5.89 23.04 7.81
CA LEU A 115 -6.51 21.80 7.31
C LEU A 115 -5.82 21.26 6.07
N THR A 116 -5.48 22.17 5.17
CA THR A 116 -4.77 21.88 3.93
C THR A 116 -3.41 21.27 4.24
N ASP A 117 -2.63 21.85 5.15
CA ASP A 117 -1.33 21.32 5.56
C ASP A 117 -1.46 19.92 6.17
N MET A 118 -2.53 19.65 6.93
CA MET A 118 -2.80 18.35 7.54
C MET A 118 -3.18 17.29 6.50
N LEU A 119 -4.09 17.64 5.58
CA LEU A 119 -4.49 16.78 4.46
C LEU A 119 -3.32 16.52 3.51
N ALA A 120 -2.47 17.51 3.27
CA ALA A 120 -1.26 17.38 2.46
C ALA A 120 -0.28 16.36 3.08
N GLN A 121 -0.03 16.45 4.39
CA GLN A 121 0.83 15.48 5.08
C GLN A 121 0.30 14.05 5.05
N ILE A 122 -1.03 13.87 5.06
CA ILE A 122 -1.65 12.55 4.85
C ILE A 122 -1.44 12.13 3.39
N GLY A 123 -1.73 13.02 2.44
CA GLY A 123 -1.58 12.82 1.00
C GLY A 123 -0.17 12.43 0.58
N ASP A 124 0.88 12.98 1.20
CA ASP A 124 2.28 12.72 0.84
C ASP A 124 2.70 11.24 1.02
N VAL A 125 2.03 10.49 1.91
CA VAL A 125 2.38 9.09 2.20
C VAL A 125 1.64 8.12 1.29
N LEU A 126 0.51 8.54 0.75
CA LEU A 126 -0.43 7.69 0.02
C LEU A 126 0.07 7.13 -1.32
N PRO A 127 0.86 7.86 -2.14
CA PRO A 127 1.45 7.31 -3.36
C PRO A 127 2.27 6.03 -3.11
N ARG A 128 2.94 5.93 -1.96
CA ARG A 128 3.73 4.74 -1.61
C ARG A 128 2.83 3.55 -1.26
N PHE A 129 1.69 3.79 -0.63
CA PHE A 129 0.71 2.74 -0.33
C PHE A 129 0.16 2.11 -1.60
N ARG A 130 -0.15 2.94 -2.60
CA ARG A 130 -0.58 2.50 -3.92
C ARG A 130 0.44 1.55 -4.58
N ILE A 131 1.73 1.90 -4.52
CA ILE A 131 2.80 1.06 -5.06
C ILE A 131 2.87 -0.28 -4.31
N TYR A 132 2.89 -0.25 -2.98
CA TYR A 132 2.97 -1.47 -2.17
C TYR A 132 1.78 -2.40 -2.41
N GLN A 133 0.58 -1.85 -2.48
CA GLN A 133 -0.62 -2.61 -2.77
C GLN A 133 -0.58 -3.25 -4.16
N THR A 134 -0.09 -2.53 -5.17
CA THR A 134 0.03 -3.04 -6.54
C THR A 134 1.04 -4.19 -6.61
N MET A 135 2.19 -4.05 -5.96
CA MET A 135 3.24 -5.07 -5.95
C MET A 135 2.87 -6.29 -5.11
N PHE A 136 2.31 -6.08 -3.92
CA PHE A 136 2.13 -7.10 -2.90
C PHE A 136 0.66 -7.38 -2.59
N ARG A 137 -0.20 -7.33 -3.62
CA ARG A 137 -1.66 -7.52 -3.49
C ARG A 137 -2.07 -8.79 -2.73
N ASN A 138 -1.27 -9.85 -2.80
CA ASN A 138 -1.59 -11.15 -2.20
C ASN A 138 -1.18 -11.26 -0.71
N HIS A 139 -0.61 -10.21 -0.12
CA HIS A 139 -0.11 -10.24 1.26
C HIS A 139 -1.13 -9.64 2.21
N GLU A 140 -1.93 -10.50 2.86
CA GLU A 140 -3.02 -10.08 3.74
C GLU A 140 -2.56 -9.16 4.89
N ARG A 141 -1.38 -9.41 5.46
CA ARG A 141 -0.80 -8.57 6.52
C ARG A 141 -0.55 -7.13 6.07
N LEU A 142 -0.17 -6.94 4.80
CA LEU A 142 -0.01 -5.61 4.21
C LEU A 142 -1.37 -4.93 4.06
N LEU A 143 -2.40 -5.65 3.61
CA LEU A 143 -3.77 -5.10 3.49
C LEU A 143 -4.35 -4.68 4.84
N VAL A 144 -4.09 -5.45 5.91
CA VAL A 144 -4.46 -5.06 7.29
C VAL A 144 -3.72 -3.81 7.73
N ALA A 145 -2.40 -3.72 7.49
CA ALA A 145 -1.64 -2.52 7.83
C ALA A 145 -2.11 -1.28 7.05
N LEU A 146 -2.47 -1.45 5.77
CA LEU A 146 -3.08 -0.42 4.95
C LEU A 146 -4.44 0.00 5.53
N SER A 147 -5.27 -0.96 5.96
CA SER A 147 -6.54 -0.66 6.62
C SER A 147 -6.38 0.20 7.85
N ASP A 148 -5.39 -0.06 8.69
CA ASP A 148 -5.15 0.75 9.88
C ASP A 148 -4.78 2.19 9.52
N ALA A 149 -3.98 2.37 8.46
CA ALA A 149 -3.59 3.70 7.98
C ALA A 149 -4.77 4.47 7.34
N PHE A 150 -5.62 3.81 6.55
CA PHE A 150 -6.82 4.45 5.99
C PHE A 150 -7.89 4.71 7.05
N LEU A 151 -8.01 3.86 8.07
CA LEU A 151 -8.89 4.10 9.21
C LEU A 151 -8.48 5.36 9.98
N ASP A 152 -7.17 5.62 10.08
CA ASP A 152 -6.69 6.86 10.66
C ASP A 152 -7.20 8.07 9.86
N VAL A 153 -7.20 8.04 8.52
CA VAL A 153 -7.78 9.13 7.71
C VAL A 153 -9.24 9.41 8.10
N LEU A 154 -10.05 8.38 8.31
CA LEU A 154 -11.42 8.55 8.80
C LEU A 154 -11.47 9.16 10.21
N ARG A 155 -10.59 8.73 11.12
CA ARG A 155 -10.48 9.29 12.48
C ARG A 155 -10.03 10.75 12.45
N PHE A 156 -9.16 11.14 11.53
CA PHE A 156 -8.80 12.53 11.30
C PHE A 156 -10.02 13.37 10.92
N CYS A 157 -10.88 12.84 10.02
CA CYS A 157 -12.12 13.52 9.68
C CYS A 157 -13.04 13.66 10.91
N VAL A 158 -13.16 12.64 11.76
CA VAL A 158 -13.94 12.72 13.02
C VAL A 158 -13.40 13.84 13.91
N LEU A 159 -12.09 13.86 14.17
CA LEU A 159 -11.45 14.88 15.00
C LEU A 159 -11.68 16.29 14.46
N THR A 160 -11.55 16.46 13.15
CA THR A 160 -11.74 17.74 12.47
C THR A 160 -13.19 18.21 12.57
N LYS A 161 -14.16 17.32 12.31
CA LYS A 161 -15.60 17.61 12.45
C LYS A 161 -15.91 18.04 13.88
N ASP A 162 -15.48 17.28 14.87
CA ASP A 162 -15.77 17.56 16.29
C ASP A 162 -15.22 18.92 16.73
N PHE A 163 -14.03 19.30 16.26
CA PHE A 163 -13.47 20.63 16.50
C PHE A 163 -14.39 21.73 15.95
N PHE A 164 -14.85 21.59 14.71
CA PHE A 164 -15.74 22.57 14.09
C PHE A 164 -17.12 22.62 14.71
N THR A 165 -17.72 21.47 15.04
CA THR A 165 -19.02 21.42 15.71
C THR A 165 -18.94 22.11 17.07
N LYS A 166 -17.86 21.89 17.84
CA LYS A 166 -17.62 22.60 19.11
C LYS A 166 -17.46 24.10 18.90
N SER A 167 -16.70 24.48 17.88
CA SER A 167 -16.49 25.88 17.52
C SER A 167 -17.79 26.60 17.11
N LYS A 168 -18.65 25.95 16.31
CA LYS A 168 -19.98 26.48 15.91
C LYS A 168 -20.95 26.63 17.08
N ARG A 169 -20.86 25.76 18.11
CA ARG A 169 -21.69 25.85 19.33
C ARG A 169 -21.24 26.95 20.29
N SER A 170 -19.97 27.34 20.22
CA SER A 170 -19.47 28.49 20.97
C SER A 170 -20.07 29.76 20.37
N LEU A 171 -20.71 30.60 21.19
CA LEU A 171 -21.24 31.92 20.77
C LEU A 171 -20.14 32.90 20.33
N ILE A 172 -18.89 32.46 20.30
CA ILE A 172 -17.70 33.22 19.96
C ILE A 172 -17.44 33.06 18.46
N PRO A 173 -17.15 34.15 17.72
CA PRO A 173 -16.80 34.09 16.32
C PRO A 173 -15.71 33.04 16.05
N LEU A 174 -15.91 32.22 15.03
CA LEU A 174 -15.00 31.14 14.60
C LEU A 174 -13.54 31.64 14.51
N SER A 175 -13.33 32.87 14.05
CA SER A 175 -12.02 33.53 13.94
C SER A 175 -11.28 33.75 15.27
N ILE A 176 -11.99 33.86 16.39
CA ILE A 176 -11.45 34.02 17.75
C ILE A 176 -11.23 32.65 18.38
N VAL A 177 -12.18 31.71 18.21
CA VAL A 177 -12.03 30.31 18.65
C VAL A 177 -10.80 29.67 17.99
N LEU A 178 -10.59 29.91 16.70
CA LEU A 178 -9.40 29.46 15.96
C LEU A 178 -8.07 30.00 16.48
N LYS A 179 -8.07 31.12 17.22
CA LYS A 179 -6.85 31.67 17.83
C LYS A 179 -6.60 31.08 19.23
N GLY A 180 -7.66 30.88 20.02
CA GLY A 180 -7.56 30.40 21.41
C GLY A 180 -7.61 28.87 21.54
N GLU A 181 -8.57 28.21 20.92
CA GLU A 181 -8.81 26.76 21.02
C GLU A 181 -7.99 25.92 20.03
N TRP A 182 -7.30 26.56 19.08
CA TRP A 182 -6.43 25.83 18.15
C TRP A 182 -5.21 25.19 18.82
N LYS A 183 -4.62 25.80 19.85
CA LYS A 183 -3.43 25.24 20.51
C LYS A 183 -3.65 23.81 21.04
N PRO A 184 -4.71 23.51 21.82
CA PRO A 184 -4.97 22.15 22.25
C PRO A 184 -5.35 21.22 21.09
N TYR A 185 -6.06 21.72 20.07
CA TYR A 185 -6.34 20.94 18.87
C TYR A 185 -5.08 20.55 18.10
N ARG A 186 -4.12 21.49 17.95
CA ARG A 186 -2.83 21.24 17.31
C ARG A 186 -2.06 20.16 18.05
N LYS A 187 -2.06 20.18 19.38
CA LYS A 187 -1.45 19.12 20.18
C LYS A 187 -2.11 17.76 19.90
N ASN A 188 -3.44 17.69 19.91
CA ASN A 188 -4.17 16.47 19.58
C ASN A 188 -3.88 15.99 18.15
N PHE A 189 -3.74 16.93 17.21
CA PHE A 189 -3.37 16.62 15.83
C PHE A 189 -1.93 16.13 15.70
N ASP A 190 -0.97 16.76 16.37
CA ASP A 190 0.43 16.34 16.38
C ASP A 190 0.54 14.91 16.95
N GLU A 191 -0.16 14.63 18.05
CA GLU A 191 -0.27 13.28 18.64
C GLU A 191 -0.93 12.27 17.67
N TYR A 192 -1.98 12.70 16.97
CA TYR A 192 -2.62 11.90 15.93
C TYR A 192 -1.66 11.60 14.77
N MET A 193 -0.90 12.58 14.29
CA MET A 193 0.07 12.40 13.21
C MET A 193 1.21 11.47 13.62
N ILE A 194 1.63 11.47 14.88
CA ILE A 194 2.60 10.50 15.40
C ILE A 194 2.04 9.07 15.25
N LYS A 195 0.77 8.86 15.62
CA LYS A 195 0.10 7.55 15.47
C LYS A 195 -0.05 7.14 14.01
N PHE A 196 -0.52 8.06 13.16
CA PHE A 196 -0.64 7.84 11.72
C PHE A 196 0.71 7.43 11.10
N ARG A 197 1.79 8.17 11.40
CA ARG A 197 3.15 7.83 10.94
C ARG A 197 3.63 6.48 11.47
N SER A 198 3.22 6.06 12.67
CA SER A 198 3.51 4.72 13.20
C SER A 198 2.82 3.63 12.36
N HIS A 199 1.56 3.83 11.97
CA HIS A 199 0.89 2.91 11.04
C HIS A 199 1.52 2.94 9.65
N CYS A 200 1.94 4.09 9.13
CA CYS A 200 2.71 4.16 7.89
C CYS A 200 4.00 3.33 7.95
N LYS A 201 4.77 3.44 9.04
CA LYS A 201 5.96 2.60 9.27
C LYS A 201 5.62 1.11 9.34
N ARG A 202 4.44 0.75 9.88
CA ARG A 202 3.97 -0.64 9.86
C ARG A 202 3.70 -1.10 8.43
N VAL A 203 3.05 -0.30 7.59
CA VAL A 203 2.85 -0.61 6.17
C VAL A 203 4.19 -0.85 5.47
N GLU A 204 5.17 0.02 5.67
CA GLU A 204 6.52 -0.14 5.08
C GLU A 204 7.20 -1.44 5.51
N ARG A 205 7.10 -1.81 6.80
CA ARG A 205 7.65 -3.07 7.31
C ARG A 205 6.96 -4.29 6.69
N GLU A 206 5.63 -4.28 6.59
CA GLU A 206 4.88 -5.38 5.96
C GLU A 206 5.19 -5.48 4.46
N ALA A 207 5.40 -4.37 3.76
CA ALA A 207 5.86 -4.37 2.38
C ALA A 207 7.27 -4.96 2.25
N GLY A 208 8.19 -4.62 3.16
CA GLY A 208 9.53 -5.21 3.23
C GLY A 208 9.50 -6.73 3.48
N LEU A 209 8.65 -7.18 4.41
CA LEU A 209 8.42 -8.62 4.65
C LEU A 209 7.87 -9.31 3.41
N SER A 210 6.89 -8.69 2.73
CA SER A 210 6.29 -9.21 1.50
C SER A 210 7.34 -9.40 0.41
N HIS A 211 8.22 -8.42 0.23
CA HIS A 211 9.34 -8.51 -0.70
C HIS A 211 10.29 -9.66 -0.37
N MET A 212 10.66 -9.83 0.91
CA MET A 212 11.55 -10.92 1.34
C MET A 212 10.92 -12.30 1.08
N ILE A 213 9.63 -12.46 1.35
CA ILE A 213 8.89 -13.71 1.10
C ILE A 213 8.89 -14.05 -0.39
N GLU A 214 8.59 -13.08 -1.25
CA GLU A 214 8.58 -13.30 -2.71
C GLU A 214 9.98 -13.57 -3.27
N SER A 215 10.99 -12.87 -2.78
CA SER A 215 12.39 -13.07 -3.16
C SER A 215 12.87 -14.49 -2.79
N ALA A 216 12.60 -14.94 -1.56
CA ALA A 216 12.92 -16.30 -1.11
C ALA A 216 12.24 -17.36 -2.00
N ARG A 217 10.94 -17.17 -2.29
CA ARG A 217 10.20 -18.06 -3.20
C ARG A 217 10.78 -18.07 -4.61
N SER A 218 11.17 -16.93 -5.14
CA SER A 218 11.80 -16.82 -6.45
C SER A 218 13.13 -17.58 -6.50
N GLN A 219 13.95 -17.46 -5.45
CA GLN A 219 15.20 -18.20 -5.33
C GLN A 219 14.98 -19.71 -5.28
N GLU A 220 14.00 -20.19 -4.49
CA GLU A 220 13.63 -21.61 -4.44
C GLU A 220 13.22 -22.15 -5.81
N VAL A 221 12.37 -21.42 -6.55
CA VAL A 221 11.94 -21.80 -7.89
C VAL A 221 13.13 -21.84 -8.86
N GLN A 222 14.05 -20.87 -8.79
CA GLN A 222 15.25 -20.87 -9.63
C GLN A 222 16.17 -22.06 -9.34
N LEU A 223 16.37 -22.41 -8.06
CA LEU A 223 17.17 -23.57 -7.67
C LEU A 223 16.53 -24.88 -8.12
N ALA A 224 15.20 -25.02 -7.95
CA ALA A 224 14.45 -26.18 -8.43
C ALA A 224 14.53 -26.31 -9.96
N ASN A 225 14.39 -25.21 -10.71
CA ASN A 225 14.50 -25.21 -12.17
C ASN A 225 15.91 -25.60 -12.63
N ARG A 226 16.97 -25.10 -11.98
CA ARG A 226 18.36 -25.51 -12.27
C ARG A 226 18.58 -27.00 -12.00
N ALA A 227 18.05 -27.52 -10.89
CA ALA A 227 18.15 -28.94 -10.57
C ALA A 227 17.43 -29.82 -11.62
N LEU A 228 16.26 -29.40 -12.10
CA LEU A 228 15.54 -30.07 -13.18
C LEU A 228 16.31 -30.04 -14.50
N GLN A 229 16.90 -28.90 -14.88
CA GLN A 229 17.73 -28.80 -16.09
C GLN A 229 18.94 -29.75 -16.05
N LEU A 230 19.64 -29.82 -14.91
CA LEU A 230 20.76 -30.74 -14.72
C LEU A 230 20.33 -32.22 -14.75
N ARG A 231 19.12 -32.53 -14.27
CA ARG A 231 18.56 -33.88 -14.36
C ARG A 231 18.24 -34.22 -15.82
N ASN A 232 17.59 -33.32 -16.54
CA ASN A 232 17.19 -33.55 -17.93
C ASN A 232 18.42 -33.72 -18.83
N SER A 233 19.44 -32.88 -18.69
CA SER A 233 20.67 -33.02 -19.49
C SER A 233 21.40 -34.35 -19.23
N LYS A 234 21.40 -34.84 -17.99
CA LYS A 234 21.95 -36.16 -17.66
C LYS A 234 21.15 -37.31 -18.28
N LEU A 235 19.83 -37.16 -18.43
CA LEU A 235 19.00 -38.16 -19.10
C LEU A 235 19.24 -38.12 -20.61
N GLU A 236 19.33 -36.95 -21.23
CA GLU A 236 19.65 -36.81 -22.66
C GLU A 236 21.02 -37.43 -23.01
N ILE A 237 22.05 -37.23 -22.18
CA ILE A 237 23.37 -37.88 -22.36
C ILE A 237 23.28 -39.41 -22.26
N ARG A 238 22.34 -39.95 -21.47
CA ARG A 238 22.15 -41.40 -21.34
C ARG A 238 21.36 -41.98 -22.50
N GLU A 239 20.44 -41.20 -23.07
CA GLU A 239 19.56 -41.62 -24.18
C GLU A 239 20.20 -41.42 -25.55
N THR A 240 21.21 -40.55 -25.68
CA THR A 240 22.05 -40.46 -26.88
C THR A 240 23.12 -41.56 -26.83
N PRO A 241 23.08 -42.57 -27.72
CA PRO A 241 24.17 -43.52 -27.84
C PRO A 241 25.43 -42.74 -28.25
N PRO A 242 26.65 -43.16 -27.83
CA PRO A 242 27.85 -42.59 -28.41
C PRO A 242 27.73 -42.71 -29.92
N HIS A 243 27.79 -41.57 -30.62
CA HIS A 243 27.93 -41.59 -32.07
C HIS A 243 29.14 -42.45 -32.36
N SER A 244 28.91 -43.60 -32.99
CA SER A 244 29.96 -44.36 -33.63
C SER A 244 30.46 -43.47 -34.78
N ASP A 245 31.36 -42.54 -34.47
CA ASP A 245 32.22 -41.96 -35.48
C ASP A 245 32.92 -43.15 -36.13
N GLY A 246 32.52 -43.39 -37.38
CA GLY A 246 32.97 -44.51 -38.17
C GLY A 246 34.48 -44.54 -38.17
N CYS A 247 35.04 -45.58 -37.55
CA CYS A 247 36.40 -46.01 -37.80
C CYS A 247 36.44 -46.55 -39.22
N THR A 248 36.57 -45.66 -40.21
CA THR A 248 36.99 -46.00 -41.56
C THR A 248 38.41 -45.51 -41.76
N ASP A 249 39.36 -46.14 -41.07
CA ASP A 249 40.67 -46.32 -41.69
C ASP A 249 41.33 -47.61 -41.20
N GLY A 250 41.14 -48.67 -41.98
CA GLY A 250 41.88 -49.92 -41.83
C GLY A 250 43.30 -49.72 -42.34
N ARG A 251 44.18 -49.16 -41.51
CA ARG A 251 45.65 -49.37 -41.50
C ARG A 251 46.27 -48.49 -40.41
N LEU A 252 47.31 -49.04 -39.75
CA LEU A 252 48.18 -48.37 -38.76
C LEU A 252 47.74 -48.44 -37.28
N CYS A 253 47.70 -49.65 -36.72
CA CYS A 253 48.03 -49.88 -35.31
C CYS A 253 48.82 -51.19 -35.18
N ASN A 254 50.02 -51.22 -35.76
CA ASN A 254 51.03 -52.23 -35.48
C ASN A 254 52.38 -51.52 -35.43
N ASN A 255 52.83 -51.14 -34.23
CA ASN A 255 54.23 -51.07 -33.80
C ASN A 255 54.34 -50.29 -32.50
N ALA A 256 54.21 -50.99 -31.37
CA ALA A 256 54.92 -50.69 -30.12
C ALA A 256 54.68 -51.79 -29.08
N ILE A 257 54.97 -53.05 -29.43
CA ILE A 257 55.24 -54.09 -28.42
C ILE A 257 56.60 -54.69 -28.80
N GLN A 258 57.67 -54.05 -28.34
CA GLN A 258 58.99 -54.66 -28.18
C GLN A 258 59.91 -53.67 -27.47
N THR A 259 59.94 -53.71 -26.13
CA THR A 259 61.17 -53.58 -25.30
C THR A 259 60.82 -53.43 -23.81
N ILE A 260 60.39 -54.53 -23.18
CA ILE A 260 60.79 -54.81 -21.78
C ILE A 260 61.19 -56.28 -21.75
N ARG A 261 62.45 -56.53 -22.13
CA ARG A 261 63.12 -57.81 -21.91
C ARG A 261 63.63 -57.77 -20.47
N ALA A 262 62.93 -58.43 -19.55
CA ALA A 262 63.50 -58.77 -18.26
C ALA A 262 64.62 -59.81 -18.48
N PRO A 263 65.82 -59.67 -17.87
CA PRO A 263 66.72 -60.79 -17.72
C PRO A 263 66.37 -61.51 -16.42
N THR A 264 65.80 -62.71 -16.53
CA THR A 264 65.77 -63.70 -15.45
C THR A 264 66.59 -64.89 -15.90
N SER A 265 67.69 -65.17 -15.20
CA SER A 265 68.31 -66.50 -15.09
C SER A 265 69.61 -66.43 -14.30
N TRP A 266 69.99 -67.31 -13.36
CA TRP A 266 69.37 -68.32 -12.47
C TRP A 266 70.55 -68.76 -11.56
N TYR A 267 70.31 -69.00 -10.27
CA TYR A 267 71.00 -69.91 -9.33
C TYR A 267 72.54 -70.04 -9.29
N GLN A 268 73.14 -69.69 -8.14
CA GLN A 268 73.74 -70.62 -7.14
C GLN A 268 74.26 -69.85 -5.93
#